data_AF-A0A1F4Z5S7-F1
#
_entry.id   AF-A0A1F4Z5S7-F1
#
_cell.length_a   1.000
_cell.length_b   1.000
_cell.length_c   1.000
_cell.angle_alpha   90.00
_cell.angle_beta   90.00
_cell.angle_gamma   90.00
#
_symmetry.space_group_name_H-M   'P 1'
#
loop_
_entity.id
_entity.type
_entity.pdbx_description
1 polymer ?
#
loop_
_entity_poly.entity_id
_entity_poly.type
_entity_poly.pdbx_seq_one_letter_code
_entity_poly.pdbx_strand_id
1 'polypeptide(L)'
;MIYPFTIASLEKLYNLEYVSSTLDPQEKKKLRLEICASLPKTMLPLHACLLENNGVGIVLSGPGGCGKSTLASALEPLGYRQAAKDFIVVWEEKGKLWGGDLNFQSVNSGKKAVSIEKMVFLNKTDPRDLYRFDIHNAAKFYAESLYPQPEATSAKHSSGKIFRQLLANHFVLGNRISPEKWVKTFTHAMHSQSISRIGIIGLGTVGQDTASLIAGENWVTQLNLFTTNSAKLKAVALDLQSADPTMSIKTFYDYDSILKQSDLVCLTFRSADGDMDPNVEERMRRLSAHCSVIRNFAQSIKISCYSGIILMVTNPVDLLSYALYRASKDAFLSSQIYGVGLGLDYNRLQVVKPDKNLDVIGPHGDGLMLVKRKSDTLYPYADKETEKKVKQYSNAVRAGTDRTRFGPAHEVLNVVRHFHDQTGTIRASTLTEDGVFLGRLLDINGNIPASAVVISPDLKNSMQNIICKQLRLQNNLINNVTSKE
;
A
#
# COMPACT_ATOMS: atom_id res chain seq x y z
N MET A 1 -3.58 44.84 -25.10
CA MET A 1 -4.19 44.88 -23.75
C MET A 1 -3.22 44.26 -22.75
N ILE A 2 -3.16 44.78 -21.52
CA ILE A 2 -2.32 44.23 -20.46
C ILE A 2 -3.17 43.36 -19.55
N TYR A 3 -2.74 42.13 -19.30
CA TYR A 3 -3.40 41.18 -18.42
C TYR A 3 -2.53 40.90 -17.19
N PRO A 4 -2.88 41.44 -16.00
CA PRO A 4 -2.11 41.21 -14.79
C PRO A 4 -2.42 39.84 -14.18
N PHE A 5 -1.40 39.00 -14.09
CA PHE A 5 -1.42 37.74 -13.35
C PHE A 5 -0.65 37.84 -12.04
N THR A 6 -1.01 37.00 -11.07
CA THR A 6 -0.30 36.85 -9.81
C THR A 6 -0.37 35.40 -9.34
N ILE A 7 0.44 35.07 -8.34
CA ILE A 7 0.34 33.82 -7.58
C ILE A 7 -0.26 34.19 -6.22
N ALA A 8 -1.28 33.46 -5.76
CA ALA A 8 -1.94 33.76 -4.48
C ALA A 8 -0.93 33.98 -3.33
N SER A 9 -1.14 35.03 -2.54
CA SER A 9 -0.24 35.55 -1.49
C SER A 9 1.13 36.10 -1.91
N LEU A 10 1.48 36.12 -3.20
CA LEU A 10 2.72 36.75 -3.67
C LEU A 10 2.42 38.12 -4.29
N GLU A 11 3.18 39.14 -3.91
CA GLU A 11 2.97 40.52 -4.39
C GLU A 11 3.38 40.72 -5.85
N LYS A 12 4.20 39.82 -6.40
CA LYS A 12 4.73 39.94 -7.76
C LYS A 12 3.60 39.84 -8.80
N LEU A 13 3.51 40.87 -9.64
CA LEU A 13 2.64 40.92 -10.81
C LEU A 13 3.38 40.48 -12.07
N TYR A 14 2.69 39.71 -12.91
CA TYR A 14 3.13 39.30 -14.24
C TYR A 14 2.21 39.95 -15.26
N ASN A 15 2.65 41.08 -15.82
CA ASN A 15 1.90 41.84 -16.81
C ASN A 15 2.23 41.31 -18.19
N LEU A 16 1.27 40.63 -18.82
CA LEU A 16 1.44 40.09 -20.17
C LEU A 16 0.60 40.88 -21.17
N GLU A 17 1.19 41.17 -22.32
CA GLU A 17 0.52 41.87 -23.41
C GLU A 17 -0.11 40.87 -24.38
N TYR A 18 -1.37 41.11 -24.72
CA TYR A 18 -2.08 40.31 -25.73
C TYR A 18 -3.00 41.18 -26.58
N VAL A 19 -3.18 40.77 -27.85
CA VAL A 19 -3.84 41.59 -28.89
C VAL A 19 -5.35 41.67 -28.66
N SER A 20 -5.98 40.58 -28.24
CA SER A 20 -7.43 40.52 -28.00
C SER A 20 -7.87 41.26 -26.73
N SER A 21 -9.09 41.82 -26.75
CA SER A 21 -9.76 42.45 -25.59
C SER A 21 -10.37 41.45 -24.60
N THR A 22 -10.55 40.20 -25.03
CA THR A 22 -10.96 39.08 -24.18
C THR A 22 -10.07 37.88 -24.45
N LEU A 23 -9.79 37.09 -23.42
CA LEU A 23 -8.98 35.87 -23.55
C LEU A 23 -9.88 34.66 -23.48
N ASP A 24 -9.82 33.81 -24.50
CA ASP A 24 -10.43 32.49 -24.43
C ASP A 24 -9.62 31.57 -23.48
N PRO A 25 -10.15 30.37 -23.13
CA PRO A 25 -9.45 29.44 -22.24
C PRO A 25 -8.07 28.96 -22.75
N GLN A 26 -7.87 28.84 -24.07
CA GLN A 26 -6.59 28.43 -24.65
C GLN A 26 -5.57 29.56 -24.60
N GLU A 27 -5.99 30.79 -24.88
CA GLU A 27 -5.14 31.97 -24.79
C GLU A 27 -4.72 32.24 -23.34
N LYS A 28 -5.66 32.12 -22.39
CA LYS A 28 -5.34 32.20 -20.95
C LYS A 28 -4.33 31.13 -20.54
N LYS A 29 -4.46 29.91 -21.06
CA LYS A 29 -3.51 28.82 -20.81
C LYS A 29 -2.13 29.15 -21.38
N LYS A 30 -2.04 29.70 -22.58
CA LYS A 30 -0.77 30.11 -23.21
C LYS A 30 -0.02 31.12 -22.33
N LEU A 31 -0.71 32.18 -21.89
CA LEU A 31 -0.11 33.20 -21.03
C LEU A 31 0.40 32.63 -19.70
N ARG A 32 -0.35 31.72 -19.07
CA ARG A 32 0.12 31.02 -17.85
C ARG A 32 1.38 30.19 -18.09
N LEU A 33 1.49 29.53 -19.24
CA LEU A 33 2.68 28.76 -19.60
C LEU A 33 3.92 29.64 -19.78
N GLU A 34 3.76 30.85 -20.34
CA GLU A 34 4.83 31.84 -20.43
C GLU A 34 5.32 32.27 -19.05
N ILE A 35 4.40 32.50 -18.10
CA ILE A 35 4.76 32.78 -16.70
C ILE A 35 5.52 31.60 -16.10
N CYS A 36 4.99 30.37 -16.22
CA CYS A 36 5.62 29.17 -15.69
C CYS A 36 7.06 29.00 -16.20
N ALA A 37 7.32 29.29 -17.48
CA ALA A 37 8.65 29.21 -18.07
C ALA A 37 9.64 30.26 -17.51
N SER A 38 9.13 31.37 -16.98
CA SER A 38 9.92 32.47 -16.39
C SER A 38 10.14 32.35 -14.87
N LEU A 39 9.51 31.37 -14.21
CA LEU A 39 9.59 31.22 -12.76
C LEU A 39 11.00 30.83 -12.30
N PRO A 40 11.45 31.31 -11.12
CA PRO A 40 12.73 30.90 -10.56
C PRO A 40 12.73 29.41 -10.20
N LYS A 41 13.91 28.79 -10.12
CA LYS A 41 14.06 27.37 -9.75
C LYS A 41 13.55 27.01 -8.35
N THR A 42 13.34 28.01 -7.50
CA THR A 42 12.73 27.90 -6.17
C THR A 42 11.21 27.78 -6.20
N MET A 43 10.60 27.81 -7.39
CA MET A 43 9.17 27.64 -7.60
C MET A 43 8.92 26.48 -8.57
N LEU A 44 7.90 25.69 -8.27
CA LEU A 44 7.50 24.51 -9.03
C LEU A 44 6.07 24.68 -9.53
N PRO A 45 5.87 25.03 -10.81
CA PRO A 45 4.54 25.10 -11.40
C PRO A 45 3.99 23.70 -11.73
N LEU A 46 2.74 23.45 -11.36
CA LEU A 46 2.05 22.16 -11.50
C LEU A 46 0.64 22.31 -12.12
N HIS A 47 0.30 21.36 -12.98
CA HIS A 47 -1.04 21.03 -13.42
C HIS A 47 -1.75 20.16 -12.38
N ALA A 48 -2.26 20.79 -11.33
CA ALA A 48 -2.87 20.10 -10.21
C ALA A 48 -4.10 20.87 -9.67
N CYS A 49 -4.80 20.23 -8.74
CA CYS A 49 -5.85 20.86 -7.93
C CYS A 49 -5.33 21.00 -6.49
N LEU A 50 -5.45 22.19 -5.90
CA LEU A 50 -5.05 22.46 -4.52
C LEU A 50 -6.32 22.50 -3.69
N LEU A 51 -6.42 21.59 -2.73
CA LEU A 51 -7.48 21.56 -1.73
C LEU A 51 -6.96 22.07 -0.40
N GLU A 52 -7.85 22.67 0.37
CA GLU A 52 -7.59 23.16 1.72
C GLU A 52 -8.68 22.65 2.67
N ASN A 53 -8.28 22.18 3.85
CA ASN A 53 -9.18 21.93 4.98
C ASN A 53 -8.49 22.35 6.28
N ASN A 54 -9.04 23.33 7.00
CA ASN A 54 -8.49 23.84 8.26
C ASN A 54 -6.99 24.21 8.18
N GLY A 55 -6.56 24.84 7.09
CA GLY A 55 -5.16 25.24 6.85
C GLY A 55 -4.23 24.12 6.36
N VAL A 56 -4.72 22.88 6.24
CA VAL A 56 -4.00 21.74 5.65
C VAL A 56 -4.27 21.69 4.15
N GLY A 57 -3.20 21.85 3.38
CA GLY A 57 -3.21 21.82 1.92
C GLY A 57 -2.88 20.44 1.36
N ILE A 58 -3.66 20.01 0.37
CA ILE A 58 -3.42 18.77 -0.36
C ILE A 58 -3.40 19.06 -1.85
N VAL A 59 -2.37 18.55 -2.53
CA VAL A 59 -2.24 18.69 -3.98
C VAL A 59 -2.71 17.40 -4.65
N LEU A 60 -3.75 17.49 -5.48
CA LEU A 60 -4.21 16.41 -6.33
C LEU A 60 -3.59 16.53 -7.72
N SER A 61 -2.84 15.52 -8.15
CA SER A 61 -2.10 15.54 -9.41
C SER A 61 -2.28 14.25 -10.22
N GLY A 62 -1.86 14.30 -11.47
CA GLY A 62 -1.84 13.18 -12.39
C GLY A 62 -2.26 13.58 -13.80
N PRO A 63 -2.21 12.63 -14.76
CA PRO A 63 -2.46 12.89 -16.17
C PRO A 63 -3.81 13.56 -16.46
N GLY A 64 -3.94 14.10 -17.67
CA GLY A 64 -5.20 14.63 -18.19
C GLY A 64 -6.35 13.65 -18.01
N GLY A 65 -7.49 14.13 -17.50
CA GLY A 65 -8.66 13.30 -17.28
C GLY A 65 -8.55 12.31 -16.12
N CYS A 66 -7.46 12.24 -15.34
CA CYS A 66 -7.27 11.23 -14.27
C CYS A 66 -8.34 11.25 -13.15
N GLY A 67 -9.15 12.30 -13.04
CA GLY A 67 -10.26 12.40 -12.08
C GLY A 67 -10.07 13.41 -10.95
N LYS A 68 -9.08 14.33 -11.07
CA LYS A 68 -8.79 15.38 -10.06
C LYS A 68 -10.03 16.12 -9.59
N SER A 69 -10.83 16.63 -10.52
CA SER A 69 -12.07 17.35 -10.20
C SER A 69 -13.11 16.46 -9.53
N THR A 70 -13.23 15.20 -9.96
CA THR A 70 -14.17 14.24 -9.37
C THR A 70 -13.81 13.93 -7.92
N LEU A 71 -12.52 13.69 -7.62
CA LEU A 71 -12.08 13.49 -6.25
C LEU A 71 -12.21 14.76 -5.41
N ALA A 72 -11.87 15.93 -5.97
CA ALA A 72 -12.04 17.21 -5.30
C ALA A 72 -13.47 17.40 -4.80
N SER A 73 -14.46 17.22 -5.69
CA SER A 73 -15.87 17.32 -5.31
C SER A 73 -16.31 16.23 -4.32
N ALA A 74 -15.77 15.01 -4.42
CA ALA A 74 -16.07 13.94 -3.48
C ALA A 74 -15.51 14.19 -2.06
N LEU A 75 -14.51 15.05 -1.93
CA LEU A 75 -13.92 15.44 -0.64
C LEU A 75 -14.57 16.69 -0.02
N GLU A 76 -15.41 17.42 -0.75
CA GLU A 76 -16.14 18.60 -0.23
C GLU A 76 -16.97 18.28 1.03
N PRO A 77 -17.72 17.16 1.11
CA PRO A 77 -18.46 16.79 2.32
C PRO A 77 -17.56 16.55 3.55
N LEU A 78 -16.26 16.29 3.35
CA LEU A 78 -15.27 16.15 4.42
C LEU A 78 -14.63 17.49 4.83
N GLY A 79 -15.11 18.60 4.27
CA GLY A 79 -14.64 19.96 4.59
C GLY A 79 -13.52 20.49 3.69
N TYR A 80 -13.09 19.74 2.68
CA TYR A 80 -12.08 20.22 1.74
C TYR A 80 -12.67 21.22 0.75
N ARG A 81 -12.00 22.35 0.56
CA ARG A 81 -12.37 23.39 -0.40
C ARG A 81 -11.30 23.56 -1.44
N GLN A 82 -11.69 23.88 -2.66
CA GLN A 82 -10.75 24.11 -3.75
C GLN A 82 -10.13 25.51 -3.68
N ALA A 83 -8.84 25.59 -3.35
CA ALA A 83 -8.08 26.84 -3.32
C ALA A 83 -7.59 27.24 -4.73
N ALA A 84 -7.19 26.25 -5.54
CA ALA A 84 -6.69 26.47 -6.90
C ALA A 84 -7.03 25.30 -7.85
N LYS A 85 -7.11 25.62 -9.15
CA LYS A 85 -7.43 24.66 -10.20
C LYS A 85 -6.51 24.84 -11.41
N ASP A 86 -5.96 23.72 -11.88
CA ASP A 86 -5.17 23.57 -13.10
C ASP A 86 -3.82 24.27 -13.12
N PHE A 87 -3.59 25.38 -12.42
CA PHE A 87 -2.29 26.07 -12.40
C PHE A 87 -1.91 26.47 -10.99
N ILE A 88 -1.11 25.62 -10.34
CA ILE A 88 -0.60 25.87 -8.99
C ILE A 88 0.88 26.13 -9.07
N VAL A 89 1.37 27.07 -8.28
CA VAL A 89 2.80 27.22 -8.04
C VAL A 89 3.10 26.78 -6.61
N VAL A 90 4.06 25.87 -6.47
CA VAL A 90 4.56 25.38 -5.19
C VAL A 90 5.92 25.99 -4.90
N TRP A 91 6.13 26.49 -3.68
CA TRP A 91 7.43 26.97 -3.22
C TRP A 91 7.71 26.49 -1.80
N GLU A 92 8.95 26.66 -1.35
CA GLU A 92 9.35 26.37 0.02
C GLU A 92 9.70 27.66 0.75
N GLU A 93 9.17 27.80 1.96
CA GLU A 93 9.47 28.91 2.85
C GLU A 93 9.52 28.40 4.29
N LYS A 94 10.63 28.67 4.99
CA LYS A 94 10.84 28.30 6.40
C LYS A 94 10.60 26.80 6.69
N GLY A 95 11.02 25.94 5.78
CA GLY A 95 10.90 24.48 5.89
C GLY A 95 9.52 23.93 5.54
N LYS A 96 8.56 24.78 5.17
CA LYS A 96 7.21 24.37 4.77
C LYS A 96 6.98 24.57 3.27
N LEU A 97 6.21 23.67 2.69
CA LEU A 97 5.74 23.82 1.32
C LEU A 97 4.47 24.66 1.29
N TRP A 98 4.39 25.56 0.33
CA TRP A 98 3.23 26.42 0.11
C TRP A 98 2.76 26.29 -1.32
N GLY A 99 1.44 26.34 -1.53
CA GLY A 99 0.80 26.31 -2.84
C GLY A 99 -0.10 27.52 -3.04
N GLY A 100 -0.06 28.10 -4.25
CA GLY A 100 -0.92 29.22 -4.64
C GLY A 100 -1.46 29.09 -6.07
N ASP A 101 -2.66 29.63 -6.29
CA ASP A 101 -3.30 29.71 -7.62
C ASP A 101 -2.54 30.71 -8.51
N LEU A 102 -2.14 30.29 -9.72
CA LEU A 102 -1.60 31.19 -10.74
C LEU A 102 -2.75 31.66 -11.65
N ASN A 103 -3.22 32.89 -11.41
CA ASN A 103 -4.42 33.40 -12.04
C ASN A 103 -4.36 34.92 -12.22
N PHE A 104 -5.39 35.48 -12.86
CA PHE A 104 -5.54 36.92 -12.92
C PHE A 104 -5.55 37.53 -11.52
N GLN A 105 -4.97 38.72 -11.37
CA GLN A 105 -4.95 39.45 -10.10
C GLN A 105 -6.36 39.62 -9.52
N SER A 106 -7.36 39.90 -10.37
CA SER A 106 -8.76 40.04 -9.96
C SER A 106 -9.33 38.76 -9.34
N VAL A 107 -8.91 37.58 -9.81
CA VAL A 107 -9.34 36.27 -9.29
C VAL A 107 -8.62 35.91 -7.99
N ASN A 108 -7.36 36.34 -7.87
CA ASN A 108 -6.54 36.06 -6.70
C ASN A 108 -6.69 37.09 -5.57
N SER A 109 -7.45 38.16 -5.80
CA SER A 109 -7.74 39.17 -4.77
C SER A 109 -8.35 38.51 -3.53
N GLY A 110 -7.69 38.65 -2.38
CA GLY A 110 -8.11 38.05 -1.11
C GLY A 110 -7.82 36.55 -0.95
N LYS A 111 -7.31 35.85 -1.98
CA LYS A 111 -6.89 34.45 -1.84
C LYS A 111 -5.58 34.34 -1.08
N LYS A 112 -5.48 33.32 -0.23
CA LYS A 112 -4.26 32.98 0.50
C LYS A 112 -3.60 31.74 -0.09
N ALA A 113 -2.28 31.68 0.03
CA ALA A 113 -1.53 30.45 -0.16
C ALA A 113 -1.87 29.44 0.95
N VAL A 114 -1.74 28.16 0.64
CA VAL A 114 -2.05 27.06 1.54
C VAL A 114 -0.78 26.27 1.82
N SER A 115 -0.54 25.93 3.09
CA SER A 115 0.57 25.05 3.48
C SER A 115 0.29 23.63 3.00
N ILE A 116 1.18 23.05 2.19
CA ILE A 116 0.99 21.71 1.60
C ILE A 116 1.56 20.65 2.53
N GLU A 117 0.73 19.68 2.92
CA GLU A 117 1.15 18.51 3.72
C GLU A 117 1.26 17.23 2.90
N LYS A 118 0.39 17.03 1.91
CA LYS A 118 0.31 15.78 1.14
C LYS A 118 0.22 16.03 -0.36
N MET A 119 0.86 15.14 -1.11
CA MET A 119 0.74 15.04 -2.56
C MET A 119 0.00 13.76 -2.91
N VAL A 120 -1.10 13.87 -3.64
CA VAL A 120 -1.93 12.73 -4.04
C VAL A 120 -1.87 12.57 -5.55
N PHE A 121 -1.34 11.44 -6.00
CA PHE A 121 -1.35 11.07 -7.41
C PHE A 121 -2.57 10.21 -7.73
N LEU A 122 -3.24 10.53 -8.83
CA LEU A 122 -4.31 9.70 -9.37
C LEU A 122 -3.79 8.90 -10.57
N ASN A 123 -3.82 7.57 -10.45
CA ASN A 123 -3.44 6.66 -11.53
C ASN A 123 -4.61 5.73 -11.88
N LYS A 124 -5.17 5.88 -13.07
CA LYS A 124 -6.37 5.13 -13.46
C LYS A 124 -6.11 3.66 -13.83
N THR A 125 -4.89 3.33 -14.23
CA THR A 125 -4.58 2.03 -14.85
C THR A 125 -3.94 1.05 -13.89
N ASP A 126 -3.43 1.52 -12.75
CA ASP A 126 -2.79 0.65 -11.78
C ASP A 126 -3.84 -0.11 -10.96
N PRO A 127 -3.72 -1.45 -10.84
CA PRO A 127 -4.70 -2.28 -10.15
C PRO A 127 -4.68 -2.12 -8.62
N ARG A 128 -3.63 -1.51 -8.05
CA ARG A 128 -3.51 -1.27 -6.60
C ARG A 128 -4.40 -0.11 -6.17
N ASP A 129 -5.00 -0.20 -4.98
CA ASP A 129 -5.87 0.86 -4.47
C ASP A 129 -5.06 2.04 -3.91
N LEU A 130 -4.01 1.74 -3.12
CA LEU A 130 -3.17 2.72 -2.43
C LEU A 130 -1.72 2.22 -2.36
N TYR A 131 -0.78 3.06 -2.79
CA TYR A 131 0.65 2.72 -2.80
C TYR A 131 1.51 3.98 -2.92
N ARG A 132 2.84 3.81 -2.88
CA ARG A 132 3.81 4.86 -3.20
C ARG A 132 4.66 4.47 -4.40
N PHE A 133 5.02 5.47 -5.20
CA PHE A 133 6.04 5.34 -6.23
C PHE A 133 7.43 5.39 -5.60
N ASP A 134 8.38 4.67 -6.19
CA ASP A 134 9.80 5.03 -6.06
C ASP A 134 10.09 6.35 -6.80
N ILE A 135 11.27 6.92 -6.57
CA ILE A 135 11.66 8.22 -7.13
C ILE A 135 11.69 8.22 -8.67
N HIS A 136 12.02 7.10 -9.31
CA HIS A 136 12.10 7.00 -10.77
C HIS A 136 10.70 7.03 -11.38
N ASN A 137 9.78 6.23 -10.84
CA ASN A 137 8.39 6.18 -11.28
C ASN A 137 7.66 7.49 -10.96
N ALA A 138 7.92 8.09 -9.80
CA ALA A 138 7.31 9.37 -9.44
C ALA A 138 7.72 10.48 -10.41
N ALA A 139 9.00 10.57 -10.79
CA ALA A 139 9.48 11.57 -11.73
C ALA A 139 8.70 11.56 -13.06
N LYS A 140 8.33 10.38 -13.56
CA LYS A 140 7.49 10.24 -14.75
C LYS A 140 6.09 10.83 -14.55
N PHE A 141 5.42 10.50 -13.44
CA PHE A 141 4.08 11.02 -13.13
C PHE A 141 4.08 12.54 -12.87
N TYR A 142 5.14 13.05 -12.25
CA TYR A 142 5.33 14.48 -12.09
C TYR A 142 5.56 15.18 -13.43
N ALA A 143 6.32 14.59 -14.36
CA ALA A 143 6.57 15.18 -15.67
C ALA A 143 5.26 15.49 -16.42
N GLU A 144 4.28 14.59 -16.37
CA GLU A 144 2.93 14.78 -16.92
C GLU A 144 2.11 15.86 -16.20
N SER A 145 2.61 16.35 -15.06
CA SER A 145 1.98 17.39 -14.24
C SER A 145 2.77 18.70 -14.26
N LEU A 146 3.95 18.80 -14.90
CA LEU A 146 4.76 20.03 -14.90
C LEU A 146 4.33 21.03 -15.98
N TYR A 147 4.71 22.29 -15.81
CA TYR A 147 4.58 23.33 -16.84
C TYR A 147 5.90 24.05 -17.13
N PRO A 148 6.26 24.28 -18.42
CA PRO A 148 5.74 23.59 -19.60
C PRO A 148 6.08 22.08 -19.56
N GLN A 149 5.52 21.24 -20.46
CA GLN A 149 5.80 19.79 -20.51
C GLN A 149 6.89 19.37 -21.52
N PRO A 150 8.18 19.73 -21.34
CA PRO A 150 9.27 18.98 -21.99
C PRO A 150 9.77 17.77 -21.20
N GLU A 151 10.23 16.74 -21.92
CA GLU A 151 11.00 15.62 -21.34
C GLU A 151 12.27 16.12 -20.61
N ALA A 152 12.93 17.17 -21.13
CA ALA A 152 14.15 17.75 -20.56
C ALA A 152 13.94 18.51 -19.22
N THR A 153 12.72 18.93 -18.91
CA THR A 153 12.34 19.62 -17.65
C THR A 153 12.21 18.65 -16.49
N SER A 154 11.80 17.39 -16.76
CA SER A 154 11.64 16.35 -15.74
C SER A 154 12.94 16.06 -14.99
N ALA A 155 14.06 15.93 -15.71
CA ALA A 155 15.39 15.68 -15.14
C ALA A 155 15.98 16.89 -14.38
N LYS A 156 15.59 18.11 -14.77
CA LYS A 156 16.05 19.36 -14.11
C LYS A 156 15.34 19.61 -12.78
N HIS A 157 14.08 19.20 -12.65
CA HIS A 157 13.27 19.42 -11.43
C HIS A 157 13.26 18.23 -10.46
N SER A 158 13.54 17.00 -10.93
CA SER A 158 13.54 15.78 -10.09
C SER A 158 14.56 15.78 -8.95
N SER A 159 15.59 16.62 -9.01
CA SER A 159 16.61 16.79 -7.96
C SER A 159 16.34 17.99 -7.02
N GLY A 160 15.32 18.80 -7.32
CA GLY A 160 14.97 19.99 -6.54
C GLY A 160 14.50 19.64 -5.12
N LYS A 161 14.82 20.52 -4.16
CA LYS A 161 14.41 20.37 -2.75
C LYS A 161 12.89 20.20 -2.61
N ILE A 162 12.11 21.01 -3.33
CA ILE A 162 10.63 20.98 -3.34
C ILE A 162 10.10 19.63 -3.81
N PHE A 163 10.62 19.12 -4.93
CA PHE A 163 10.21 17.83 -5.48
C PHE A 163 10.43 16.70 -4.48
N ARG A 164 11.60 16.65 -3.85
CA ARG A 164 11.92 15.63 -2.85
C ARG A 164 11.01 15.71 -1.62
N GLN A 165 10.65 16.90 -1.16
CA GLN A 165 9.72 17.07 -0.04
C GLN A 165 8.29 16.64 -0.39
N LEU A 166 7.80 16.96 -1.59
CA LEU A 166 6.49 16.47 -2.04
C LEU A 166 6.50 14.94 -2.18
N LEU A 167 7.57 14.38 -2.74
CA LEU A 167 7.73 12.92 -2.86
C LEU A 167 7.82 12.24 -1.48
N ALA A 168 8.47 12.84 -0.50
CA ALA A 168 8.53 12.28 0.85
C ALA A 168 7.13 12.15 1.49
N ASN A 169 6.15 12.96 1.05
CA ASN A 169 4.80 13.02 1.60
C ASN A 169 3.71 12.55 0.63
N HIS A 170 4.08 11.84 -0.45
CA HIS A 170 3.12 11.42 -1.46
C HIS A 170 2.48 10.07 -1.17
N PHE A 171 1.28 9.88 -1.72
CA PHE A 171 0.71 8.56 -2.00
C PHE A 171 -0.06 8.58 -3.31
N VAL A 172 -0.36 7.39 -3.82
CA VAL A 172 -1.04 7.19 -5.10
C VAL A 172 -2.35 6.48 -4.85
N LEU A 173 -3.43 7.05 -5.38
CA LEU A 173 -4.73 6.41 -5.47
C LEU A 173 -4.86 5.77 -6.85
N GLY A 174 -4.88 4.44 -6.87
CA GLY A 174 -5.06 3.67 -8.09
C GLY A 174 -6.50 3.19 -8.28
N ASN A 175 -6.65 2.08 -9.02
CA ASN A 175 -7.85 1.25 -9.16
C ASN A 175 -9.17 2.04 -9.20
N ARG A 176 -9.48 2.62 -10.35
CA ARG A 176 -10.66 3.48 -10.53
C ARG A 176 -11.95 2.65 -10.54
N ILE A 177 -12.60 2.51 -9.39
CA ILE A 177 -13.90 1.84 -9.31
C ILE A 177 -15.05 2.83 -9.03
N SER A 178 -14.89 3.78 -8.10
CA SER A 178 -15.90 4.82 -7.85
C SER A 178 -15.35 5.99 -6.98
N PRO A 179 -16.00 7.17 -6.97
CA PRO A 179 -15.64 8.27 -6.06
C PRO A 179 -15.67 7.86 -4.57
N GLU A 180 -16.65 7.05 -4.15
CA GLU A 180 -16.78 6.57 -2.78
C GLU A 180 -15.57 5.72 -2.37
N LYS A 181 -15.11 4.83 -3.27
CA LYS A 181 -13.90 4.05 -3.02
C LYS A 181 -12.67 4.95 -2.89
N TRP A 182 -12.53 5.98 -3.72
CA TRP A 182 -11.42 6.94 -3.55
C TRP A 182 -11.49 7.71 -2.24
N VAL A 183 -12.68 8.16 -1.81
CA VAL A 183 -12.83 8.82 -0.52
C VAL A 183 -12.45 7.88 0.63
N LYS A 184 -12.86 6.61 0.58
CA LYS A 184 -12.46 5.59 1.55
C LYS A 184 -10.94 5.39 1.56
N THR A 185 -10.33 5.21 0.39
CA THR A 185 -8.88 5.02 0.25
C THR A 185 -8.10 6.24 0.72
N PHE A 186 -8.54 7.44 0.36
CA PHE A 186 -7.95 8.71 0.80
C PHE A 186 -8.03 8.83 2.32
N THR A 187 -9.20 8.59 2.91
CA THR A 187 -9.41 8.65 4.36
C THR A 187 -8.48 7.65 5.07
N HIS A 188 -8.37 6.43 4.57
CA HIS A 188 -7.42 5.44 5.08
C HIS A 188 -5.97 5.91 4.99
N ALA A 189 -5.55 6.52 3.87
CA ALA A 189 -4.20 7.07 3.69
C ALA A 189 -3.88 8.22 4.65
N MET A 190 -4.89 9.01 5.03
CA MET A 190 -4.75 10.14 5.95
C MET A 190 -4.75 9.71 7.42
N HIS A 191 -5.26 8.51 7.74
CA HIS A 191 -5.26 7.95 9.09
C HIS A 191 -4.10 6.97 9.28
N SER A 192 -3.03 7.44 9.93
CA SER A 192 -2.01 6.56 10.52
C SER A 192 -2.33 6.38 12.01
N GLN A 193 -2.42 5.14 12.47
CA GLN A 193 -2.59 4.80 13.87
C GLN A 193 -1.42 3.90 14.30
N SER A 194 -0.93 4.09 15.52
CA SER A 194 0.02 3.15 16.11
C SER A 194 -0.69 1.82 16.37
N ILE A 195 -0.10 0.73 15.94
CA ILE A 195 -0.67 -0.61 16.13
C ILE A 195 -0.40 -1.06 17.58
N SER A 196 -1.44 -1.37 18.35
CA SER A 196 -1.26 -1.95 19.69
C SER A 196 -2.32 -2.98 20.09
N ARG A 197 -3.44 -3.04 19.36
CA ARG A 197 -4.51 -4.03 19.55
C ARG A 197 -4.43 -5.05 18.42
N ILE A 198 -4.04 -6.28 18.75
CA ILE A 198 -3.79 -7.31 17.74
C ILE A 198 -4.85 -8.40 17.78
N GLY A 199 -5.43 -8.72 16.63
CA GLY A 199 -6.38 -9.81 16.49
C GLY A 199 -5.78 -11.07 15.88
N ILE A 200 -6.09 -12.24 16.42
CA ILE A 200 -5.73 -13.54 15.86
C ILE A 200 -7.00 -14.31 15.48
N ILE A 201 -7.19 -14.53 14.18
CA ILE A 201 -8.29 -15.31 13.62
C ILE A 201 -7.76 -16.69 13.23
N GLY A 202 -8.22 -17.71 13.94
CA GLY A 202 -7.76 -19.09 13.84
C GLY A 202 -6.74 -19.40 14.94
N LEU A 203 -7.06 -20.36 15.80
CA LEU A 203 -6.18 -20.77 16.91
C LEU A 203 -5.59 -22.16 16.63
N GLY A 204 -5.01 -22.34 15.44
CA GLY A 204 -4.16 -23.50 15.12
C GLY A 204 -2.83 -23.45 15.88
N THR A 205 -1.87 -24.31 15.56
CA THR A 205 -0.54 -24.26 16.20
C THR A 205 0.15 -22.92 15.99
N VAL A 206 0.22 -22.45 14.73
CA VAL A 206 0.83 -21.15 14.41
C VAL A 206 0.06 -20.02 15.08
N GLY A 207 -1.28 -20.03 15.03
CA GLY A 207 -2.10 -18.99 15.69
C GLY A 207 -1.89 -18.89 17.20
N GLN A 208 -1.79 -20.03 17.89
CA GLN A 208 -1.49 -20.05 19.34
C GLN A 208 -0.07 -19.59 19.65
N ASP A 209 0.92 -20.04 18.88
CA ASP A 209 2.31 -19.59 19.04
C ASP A 209 2.45 -18.09 18.79
N THR A 210 1.82 -17.58 17.73
CA THR A 210 1.75 -16.15 17.42
C THR A 210 1.05 -15.38 18.54
N ALA A 211 -0.08 -15.87 19.06
CA ALA A 211 -0.81 -15.23 20.16
C ALA A 211 0.05 -15.15 21.44
N SER A 212 0.76 -16.23 21.78
CA SER A 212 1.66 -16.26 22.93
C SER A 212 2.84 -15.30 22.77
N LEU A 213 3.47 -15.27 21.58
CA LEU A 213 4.56 -14.33 21.30
C LEU A 213 4.10 -12.87 21.40
N ILE A 214 2.94 -12.55 20.83
CA ILE A 214 2.37 -11.19 20.86
C ILE A 214 1.92 -10.80 22.28
N ALA A 215 1.39 -11.74 23.06
CA ALA A 215 1.04 -11.48 24.47
C ALA A 215 2.26 -11.12 25.33
N GLY A 216 3.45 -11.58 24.94
CA GLY A 216 4.71 -11.22 25.61
C GLY A 216 5.28 -9.85 25.24
N GLU A 217 4.67 -9.12 24.31
CA GLU A 217 5.13 -7.79 23.90
C GLU A 217 4.55 -6.70 24.80
N ASN A 218 5.42 -5.92 25.43
CA ASN A 218 5.04 -4.86 26.38
C ASN A 218 4.27 -3.67 25.76
N TRP A 219 4.30 -3.51 24.44
CA TRP A 219 3.61 -2.45 23.71
C TRP A 219 2.22 -2.87 23.21
N VAL A 220 1.86 -4.14 23.36
CA VAL A 220 0.53 -4.65 22.99
C VAL A 220 -0.44 -4.36 24.12
N THR A 221 -1.47 -3.57 23.83
CA THR A 221 -2.47 -3.15 24.83
C THR A 221 -3.66 -4.09 24.90
N GLN A 222 -3.92 -4.85 23.83
CA GLN A 222 -5.05 -5.78 23.76
C GLN A 222 -4.75 -6.91 22.77
N LEU A 223 -4.98 -8.16 23.19
CA LEU A 223 -4.96 -9.33 22.32
C LEU A 223 -6.38 -9.84 22.10
N ASN A 224 -6.84 -9.82 20.86
CA ASN A 224 -8.16 -10.26 20.45
C ASN A 224 -8.09 -11.64 19.80
N LEU A 225 -8.92 -12.58 20.23
CA LEU A 225 -8.89 -13.96 19.76
C LEU A 225 -10.23 -14.36 19.14
N PHE A 226 -10.17 -15.06 18.02
CA PHE A 226 -11.34 -15.68 17.41
C PHE A 226 -10.97 -17.04 16.81
N THR A 227 -11.83 -18.04 17.04
CA THR A 227 -11.85 -19.29 16.29
C THR A 227 -13.27 -19.87 16.32
N THR A 228 -13.64 -20.64 15.30
CA THR A 228 -14.96 -21.28 15.20
C THR A 228 -15.21 -22.32 16.29
N ASN A 229 -14.15 -22.83 16.94
CA ASN A 229 -14.28 -23.75 18.08
C ASN A 229 -14.32 -22.97 19.40
N SER A 230 -15.53 -22.71 19.91
CA SER A 230 -15.74 -21.94 21.15
C SER A 230 -15.09 -22.55 22.39
N ALA A 231 -15.00 -23.89 22.49
CA ALA A 231 -14.33 -24.55 23.61
C ALA A 231 -12.81 -24.28 23.57
N LYS A 232 -12.21 -24.39 22.38
CA LYS A 232 -10.80 -24.06 22.15
C LYS A 232 -10.51 -22.58 22.40
N LEU A 233 -11.40 -21.69 21.96
CA LEU A 233 -11.26 -20.25 22.19
C LEU A 233 -11.15 -19.92 23.67
N LYS A 234 -12.07 -20.47 24.48
CA LYS A 234 -12.06 -20.29 25.95
C LYS A 234 -10.80 -20.87 26.58
N ALA A 235 -10.41 -22.09 26.18
CA ALA A 235 -9.24 -22.76 26.73
C ALA A 235 -7.94 -21.99 26.44
N VAL A 236 -7.71 -21.57 25.20
CA VAL A 236 -6.51 -20.79 24.81
C VAL A 236 -6.49 -19.43 25.49
N ALA A 237 -7.63 -18.74 25.61
CA ALA A 237 -7.70 -17.47 26.32
C ALA A 237 -7.33 -17.62 27.81
N LEU A 238 -7.84 -18.67 28.47
CA LEU A 238 -7.49 -18.97 29.87
C LEU A 238 -6.01 -19.30 30.04
N ASP A 239 -5.44 -20.09 29.12
CA ASP A 239 -4.03 -20.46 29.13
C ASP A 239 -3.12 -19.23 28.99
N LEU A 240 -3.40 -18.37 28.00
CA LEU A 240 -2.68 -17.10 27.82
C LEU A 240 -2.84 -16.15 29.02
N GLN A 241 -4.04 -16.07 29.60
CA GLN A 241 -4.27 -15.25 30.79
C GLN A 241 -3.53 -15.79 32.03
N SER A 242 -3.31 -17.11 32.10
CA SER A 242 -2.52 -17.71 33.18
C SER A 242 -1.03 -17.38 33.06
N ALA A 243 -0.53 -17.15 31.84
CA ALA A 243 0.85 -16.73 31.60
C ALA A 243 1.08 -15.26 31.98
N ASP A 244 0.08 -14.39 31.75
CA ASP A 244 0.07 -13.00 32.22
C ASP A 244 -1.35 -12.56 32.63
N PRO A 245 -1.64 -12.49 33.95
CA PRO A 245 -2.94 -12.05 34.46
C PRO A 245 -3.27 -10.58 34.19
N THR A 246 -2.30 -9.76 33.78
CA THR A 246 -2.47 -8.32 33.53
C THR A 246 -2.76 -8.00 32.07
N MET A 247 -2.43 -8.91 31.16
CA MET A 247 -2.68 -8.76 29.73
C MET A 247 -4.19 -8.72 29.43
N SER A 248 -4.64 -7.72 28.67
CA SER A 248 -6.03 -7.61 28.23
C SER A 248 -6.31 -8.56 27.06
N ILE A 249 -6.79 -9.76 27.36
CA ILE A 249 -7.19 -10.76 26.37
C ILE A 249 -8.71 -10.73 26.18
N LYS A 250 -9.17 -10.53 24.94
CA LYS A 250 -10.60 -10.53 24.58
C LYS A 250 -10.92 -11.61 23.57
N THR A 251 -12.04 -12.30 23.78
CA THR A 251 -12.55 -13.31 22.84
C THR A 251 -13.74 -12.77 22.06
N PHE A 252 -13.78 -13.06 20.76
CA PHE A 252 -14.86 -12.66 19.87
C PHE A 252 -15.50 -13.89 19.21
N TYR A 253 -16.73 -13.73 18.73
CA TYR A 253 -17.53 -14.81 18.14
C TYR A 253 -18.03 -14.49 16.73
N ASP A 254 -17.63 -13.34 16.18
CA ASP A 254 -17.87 -12.94 14.79
C ASP A 254 -16.66 -12.17 14.23
N TYR A 255 -16.58 -12.08 12.90
CA TYR A 255 -15.44 -11.47 12.21
C TYR A 255 -15.43 -9.94 12.28
N ASP A 256 -16.60 -9.27 12.26
CA ASP A 256 -16.67 -7.81 12.22
C ASP A 256 -16.25 -7.19 13.56
N SER A 257 -16.67 -7.78 14.68
CA SER A 257 -16.33 -7.32 16.02
C SER A 257 -14.84 -7.41 16.31
N ILE A 258 -14.18 -8.53 15.96
CA ILE A 258 -12.73 -8.67 16.16
C ILE A 258 -11.96 -7.67 15.29
N LEU A 259 -12.40 -7.42 14.05
CA LEU A 259 -11.79 -6.42 13.18
C LEU A 259 -11.90 -5.03 13.80
N LYS A 260 -13.11 -4.58 14.17
CA LYS A 260 -13.35 -3.24 14.74
C LYS A 260 -12.62 -2.98 16.06
N GLN A 261 -12.25 -4.03 16.80
CA GLN A 261 -11.53 -3.93 18.06
C GLN A 261 -10.02 -4.14 17.92
N SER A 262 -9.51 -4.35 16.71
CA SER A 262 -8.09 -4.55 16.43
C SER A 262 -7.55 -3.42 15.53
N ASP A 263 -6.26 -3.12 15.64
CA ASP A 263 -5.56 -2.25 14.69
C ASP A 263 -4.92 -3.09 13.55
N LEU A 264 -4.58 -4.35 13.87
CA LEU A 264 -4.03 -5.33 12.95
C LEU A 264 -4.60 -6.71 13.27
N VAL A 265 -4.97 -7.48 12.24
CA VAL A 265 -5.50 -8.84 12.40
C VAL A 265 -4.68 -9.85 11.59
N CYS A 266 -4.25 -10.93 12.25
CA CYS A 266 -3.57 -12.07 11.64
C CYS A 266 -4.57 -13.20 11.34
N LEU A 267 -4.67 -13.58 10.07
CA LEU A 267 -5.45 -14.71 9.60
C LEU A 267 -4.56 -15.96 9.56
N THR A 268 -4.72 -16.84 10.56
CA THR A 268 -3.97 -18.09 10.69
C THR A 268 -4.89 -19.32 10.67
N PHE A 269 -6.09 -19.15 10.12
CA PHE A 269 -7.09 -20.22 10.01
C PHE A 269 -6.57 -21.39 9.19
N ARG A 270 -7.15 -22.55 9.43
CA ARG A 270 -6.94 -23.74 8.61
C ARG A 270 -8.28 -24.45 8.50
N SER A 271 -8.70 -24.73 7.28
CA SER A 271 -9.87 -25.60 7.09
C SER A 271 -9.43 -27.05 7.24
N ALA A 272 -10.23 -27.85 7.94
CA ALA A 272 -10.10 -29.31 7.95
C ALA A 272 -10.82 -29.93 6.73
N ASP A 273 -11.73 -29.18 6.11
CA ASP A 273 -12.70 -29.68 5.13
C ASP A 273 -12.18 -29.44 3.70
N GLY A 274 -11.33 -30.32 3.19
CA GLY A 274 -11.17 -30.44 1.73
C GLY A 274 -12.37 -31.17 1.15
N ASP A 275 -12.87 -30.76 -0.02
CA ASP A 275 -13.87 -31.56 -0.76
C ASP A 275 -13.41 -33.02 -0.80
N MET A 276 -14.25 -33.95 -0.37
CA MET A 276 -13.94 -35.39 -0.34
C MET A 276 -13.88 -36.02 -1.75
N ASP A 277 -13.67 -35.23 -2.81
CA ASP A 277 -13.51 -35.74 -4.17
C ASP A 277 -12.09 -36.35 -4.31
N PRO A 278 -11.98 -37.68 -4.44
CA PRO A 278 -10.69 -38.35 -4.57
C PRO A 278 -9.94 -37.92 -5.84
N ASN A 279 -10.64 -37.39 -6.84
CA ASN A 279 -10.10 -37.05 -8.16
C ASN A 279 -9.37 -35.70 -8.22
N VAL A 280 -9.48 -34.86 -7.19
CA VAL A 280 -8.80 -33.55 -7.13
C VAL A 280 -7.48 -33.68 -6.37
N GLU A 281 -6.39 -33.12 -6.88
CA GLU A 281 -5.09 -33.15 -6.18
C GLU A 281 -5.21 -32.56 -4.75
N GLU A 282 -4.57 -33.19 -3.77
CA GLU A 282 -4.71 -32.83 -2.34
C GLU A 282 -4.42 -31.34 -2.05
N ARG A 283 -3.45 -30.77 -2.76
CA ARG A 283 -3.09 -29.35 -2.65
C ARG A 283 -4.22 -28.43 -3.12
N MET A 284 -4.94 -28.81 -4.18
CA MET A 284 -6.07 -28.06 -4.73
C MET A 284 -7.32 -28.18 -3.86
N ARG A 285 -7.58 -29.36 -3.28
CA ARG A 285 -8.68 -29.54 -2.31
C ARG A 285 -8.54 -28.60 -1.11
N ARG A 286 -7.35 -28.53 -0.51
CA ARG A 286 -7.08 -27.63 0.63
C ARG A 286 -7.21 -26.15 0.25
N LEU A 287 -6.84 -25.79 -0.98
CA LEU A 287 -7.02 -24.43 -1.49
C LEU A 287 -8.51 -24.06 -1.64
N SER A 288 -9.34 -24.95 -2.20
CA SER A 288 -10.80 -24.76 -2.30
C SER A 288 -11.45 -24.54 -0.92
N ALA A 289 -11.07 -25.39 0.05
CA ALA A 289 -11.51 -25.29 1.43
C ALA A 289 -11.21 -23.92 2.07
N HIS A 290 -9.97 -23.45 1.91
CA HIS A 290 -9.55 -22.14 2.41
C HIS A 290 -10.28 -21.00 1.70
N CYS A 291 -10.55 -21.12 0.40
CA CYS A 291 -11.34 -20.15 -0.34
C CYS A 291 -12.78 -20.07 0.15
N SER A 292 -13.39 -21.18 0.55
CA SER A 292 -14.73 -21.17 1.17
C SER A 292 -14.74 -20.41 2.51
N VAL A 293 -13.71 -20.57 3.35
CA VAL A 293 -13.55 -19.78 4.58
C VAL A 293 -13.42 -18.28 4.25
N ILE A 294 -12.61 -17.94 3.25
CA ILE A 294 -12.43 -16.56 2.79
C ILE A 294 -13.75 -15.96 2.27
N ARG A 295 -14.54 -16.72 1.50
CA ARG A 295 -15.86 -16.26 1.04
C ARG A 295 -16.78 -15.92 2.21
N ASN A 296 -16.90 -16.83 3.18
CA ASN A 296 -17.74 -16.61 4.36
C ASN A 296 -17.26 -15.42 5.19
N PHE A 297 -15.94 -15.31 5.38
CA PHE A 297 -15.31 -14.16 6.01
C PHE A 297 -15.71 -12.87 5.28
N ALA A 298 -15.45 -12.78 3.96
CA ALA A 298 -15.73 -11.60 3.16
C ALA A 298 -17.21 -11.20 3.15
N GLN A 299 -18.13 -12.17 3.08
CA GLN A 299 -19.57 -11.92 3.17
C GLN A 299 -19.96 -11.30 4.52
N SER A 300 -19.42 -11.82 5.62
CA SER A 300 -19.73 -11.33 6.97
C SER A 300 -19.24 -9.91 7.25
N ILE A 301 -18.25 -9.42 6.50
CA ILE A 301 -17.62 -8.11 6.70
C ILE A 301 -17.95 -7.10 5.59
N LYS A 302 -18.91 -7.40 4.71
CA LYS A 302 -19.17 -6.60 3.49
C LYS A 302 -19.42 -5.12 3.78
N ILE A 303 -20.08 -4.82 4.90
CA ILE A 303 -20.38 -3.47 5.38
C ILE A 303 -19.41 -2.98 6.47
N SER A 304 -18.34 -3.72 6.73
CA SER A 304 -17.35 -3.36 7.74
C SER A 304 -16.59 -2.10 7.31
N CYS A 305 -16.39 -1.19 8.25
CA CYS A 305 -15.57 0.01 8.08
C CYS A 305 -14.15 -0.18 8.64
N TYR A 306 -13.67 -1.42 8.74
CA TYR A 306 -12.34 -1.71 9.27
C TYR A 306 -11.24 -1.06 8.42
N SER A 307 -10.43 -0.21 9.07
CA SER A 307 -9.35 0.55 8.48
C SER A 307 -7.96 0.05 8.86
N GLY A 308 -7.86 -1.03 9.63
CA GLY A 308 -6.60 -1.61 10.08
C GLY A 308 -5.91 -2.51 9.04
N ILE A 309 -4.86 -3.18 9.49
CA ILE A 309 -4.01 -4.05 8.67
C ILE A 309 -4.44 -5.52 8.80
N ILE A 310 -4.22 -6.30 7.75
CA ILE A 310 -4.56 -7.73 7.70
C ILE A 310 -3.34 -8.51 7.23
N LEU A 311 -2.87 -9.39 8.10
CA LEU A 311 -1.79 -10.31 7.80
C LEU A 311 -2.37 -11.67 7.45
N MET A 312 -2.30 -12.05 6.17
CA MET A 312 -2.60 -13.42 5.75
C MET A 312 -1.38 -14.30 6.07
N VAL A 313 -1.57 -15.32 6.90
CA VAL A 313 -0.51 -16.27 7.29
C VAL A 313 -0.81 -17.66 6.73
N THR A 314 -2.09 -17.98 6.56
CA THR A 314 -2.53 -19.27 6.02
C THR A 314 -1.97 -19.49 4.62
N ASN A 315 -1.42 -20.69 4.40
CA ASN A 315 -0.86 -21.08 3.13
C ASN A 315 -1.90 -21.74 2.20
N PRO A 316 -1.78 -21.59 0.86
CA PRO A 316 -0.73 -20.85 0.14
C PRO A 316 -0.95 -19.32 0.18
N VAL A 317 0.00 -18.62 0.82
CA VAL A 317 -0.23 -17.24 1.31
C VAL A 317 -0.49 -16.22 0.21
N ASP A 318 0.25 -16.26 -0.91
CA ASP A 318 0.06 -15.30 -2.01
C ASP A 318 -1.32 -15.43 -2.64
N LEU A 319 -1.75 -16.67 -2.90
CA LEU A 319 -3.03 -16.98 -3.53
C LEU A 319 -4.21 -16.69 -2.60
N LEU A 320 -4.08 -16.97 -1.31
CA LEU A 320 -5.12 -16.67 -0.32
C LEU A 320 -5.21 -15.17 -0.02
N SER A 321 -4.09 -14.43 -0.07
CA SER A 321 -4.11 -12.96 0.01
C SER A 321 -4.86 -12.36 -1.19
N TYR A 322 -4.62 -12.87 -2.39
CA TYR A 322 -5.37 -12.47 -3.57
C TYR A 322 -6.85 -12.84 -3.47
N ALA A 323 -7.17 -14.07 -3.07
CA ALA A 323 -8.56 -14.52 -2.89
C ALA A 323 -9.31 -13.65 -1.87
N LEU A 324 -8.64 -13.30 -0.75
CA LEU A 324 -9.18 -12.38 0.24
C LEU A 324 -9.46 -11.02 -0.39
N TYR A 325 -8.46 -10.39 -1.01
CA TYR A 325 -8.63 -9.09 -1.66
C TYR A 325 -9.79 -9.09 -2.66
N ARG A 326 -9.89 -10.12 -3.50
CA ARG A 326 -10.96 -10.23 -4.51
C ARG A 326 -12.33 -10.41 -3.89
N ALA A 327 -12.45 -11.27 -2.88
CA ALA A 327 -13.73 -11.52 -2.21
C ALA A 327 -14.18 -10.33 -1.35
N SER A 328 -13.24 -9.57 -0.78
CA SER A 328 -13.50 -8.46 0.14
C SER A 328 -13.27 -7.07 -0.47
N LYS A 329 -13.19 -6.91 -1.79
CA LYS A 329 -12.78 -5.65 -2.47
C LYS A 329 -13.64 -4.41 -2.15
N ASP A 330 -14.86 -4.63 -1.64
CA ASP A 330 -15.79 -3.57 -1.20
C ASP A 330 -15.50 -3.16 0.26
N ALA A 331 -15.04 -4.11 1.08
CA ALA A 331 -14.69 -3.92 2.49
C ALA A 331 -13.23 -3.50 2.69
N PHE A 332 -12.29 -4.05 1.94
CA PHE A 332 -10.86 -3.84 2.12
C PHE A 332 -10.17 -3.32 0.87
N LEU A 333 -9.14 -2.53 1.11
CA LEU A 333 -8.17 -2.08 0.14
C LEU A 333 -7.06 -3.13 0.00
N SER A 334 -6.50 -3.25 -1.20
CA SER A 334 -5.28 -4.05 -1.44
C SER A 334 -4.11 -3.65 -0.55
N SER A 335 -4.02 -2.38 -0.13
CA SER A 335 -3.00 -1.86 0.79
C SER A 335 -3.17 -2.31 2.24
N GLN A 336 -4.31 -2.91 2.59
CA GLN A 336 -4.55 -3.44 3.93
C GLN A 336 -4.12 -4.90 4.05
N ILE A 337 -3.89 -5.61 2.96
CA ILE A 337 -3.69 -7.06 2.95
C ILE A 337 -2.24 -7.39 2.62
N TYR A 338 -1.57 -8.06 3.57
CA TYR A 338 -0.17 -8.48 3.46
C TYR A 338 -0.06 -9.98 3.70
N GLY A 339 0.48 -10.71 2.73
CA GLY A 339 0.80 -12.12 2.87
C GLY A 339 2.15 -12.30 3.56
N VAL A 340 2.16 -12.97 4.70
CA VAL A 340 3.34 -13.19 5.54
C VAL A 340 3.96 -14.55 5.26
N GLY A 341 5.26 -14.58 4.96
CA GLY A 341 6.01 -15.84 4.80
C GLY A 341 7.39 -15.66 4.21
N LEU A 342 7.56 -14.70 3.29
CA LEU A 342 8.82 -14.52 2.58
C LEU A 342 9.97 -14.03 3.50
N GLY A 343 9.67 -13.32 4.59
CA GLY A 343 10.70 -12.97 5.59
C GLY A 343 11.25 -14.16 6.36
N LEU A 344 10.45 -15.22 6.56
CA LEU A 344 10.97 -16.49 7.08
C LEU A 344 11.95 -17.14 6.09
N ASP A 345 11.65 -17.08 4.79
CA ASP A 345 12.55 -17.61 3.77
C ASP A 345 13.84 -16.79 3.66
N TYR A 346 13.77 -15.47 3.88
CA TYR A 346 14.95 -14.63 4.05
C TYR A 346 15.79 -15.06 5.25
N ASN A 347 15.17 -15.26 6.41
CA ASN A 347 15.89 -15.70 7.61
C ASN A 347 16.57 -17.06 7.37
N ARG A 348 15.91 -17.98 6.66
CA ARG A 348 16.51 -19.25 6.24
C ARG A 348 17.66 -19.07 5.27
N LEU A 349 17.55 -18.16 4.30
CA LEU A 349 18.66 -17.78 3.43
C LEU A 349 19.85 -17.31 4.26
N GLN A 350 19.65 -16.45 5.25
CA GLN A 350 20.73 -15.97 6.11
C GLN A 350 21.36 -17.08 6.97
N VAL A 351 20.61 -18.14 7.32
CA VAL A 351 21.19 -19.33 7.96
C VAL A 351 22.00 -20.17 6.99
N VAL A 352 21.49 -20.40 5.78
CA VAL A 352 22.14 -21.24 4.76
C VAL A 352 23.38 -20.55 4.17
N LYS A 353 23.29 -19.24 3.94
CA LYS A 353 24.31 -18.40 3.32
C LYS A 353 24.20 -16.97 3.87
N PRO A 354 24.87 -16.69 5.00
CA PRO A 354 24.87 -15.36 5.60
C PRO A 354 25.49 -14.33 4.64
N ASP A 355 24.66 -13.46 4.07
CA ASP A 355 25.07 -12.32 3.25
C ASP A 355 23.95 -11.28 3.24
N LYS A 356 24.25 -10.10 3.81
CA LYS A 356 23.31 -8.98 3.90
C LYS A 356 22.93 -8.41 2.54
N ASN A 357 23.71 -8.69 1.49
CA ASN A 357 23.41 -8.27 0.13
C ASN A 357 22.57 -9.30 -0.63
N LEU A 358 22.23 -10.44 -0.04
CA LEU A 358 21.33 -11.42 -0.65
C LEU A 358 19.94 -11.29 -0.04
N ASP A 359 18.94 -11.43 -0.91
CA ASP A 359 17.54 -11.34 -0.53
C ASP A 359 16.69 -12.37 -1.29
N VAL A 360 15.40 -12.44 -0.94
CA VAL A 360 14.40 -13.29 -1.57
C VAL A 360 13.22 -12.45 -2.08
N ILE A 361 12.70 -12.81 -3.25
CA ILE A 361 11.47 -12.25 -3.82
C ILE A 361 10.65 -13.35 -4.52
N GLY A 362 9.45 -13.01 -4.94
CA GLY A 362 8.57 -13.92 -5.69
C GLY A 362 7.53 -14.60 -4.78
N PRO A 363 6.86 -15.65 -5.28
CA PRO A 363 5.87 -16.39 -4.53
C PRO A 363 6.54 -17.18 -3.39
N HIS A 364 5.87 -17.26 -2.25
CA HIS A 364 6.29 -18.13 -1.16
C HIS A 364 6.23 -19.61 -1.60
N GLY A 365 7.32 -20.35 -1.40
CA GLY A 365 7.47 -21.75 -1.80
C GLY A 365 8.30 -21.95 -3.07
N ASP A 366 7.86 -22.84 -3.96
CA ASP A 366 8.66 -23.32 -5.10
C ASP A 366 9.05 -22.22 -6.10
N GLY A 367 8.26 -21.15 -6.17
CA GLY A 367 8.47 -20.01 -7.05
C GLY A 367 9.47 -18.98 -6.53
N LEU A 368 9.96 -19.11 -5.29
CA LEU A 368 10.88 -18.17 -4.66
C LEU A 368 12.16 -18.00 -5.49
N MET A 369 12.66 -16.76 -5.56
CA MET A 369 13.91 -16.40 -6.22
C MET A 369 14.89 -15.78 -5.24
N LEU A 370 16.17 -16.10 -5.38
CA LEU A 370 17.24 -15.34 -4.74
C LEU A 370 17.61 -14.13 -5.61
N VAL A 371 17.91 -13.02 -4.95
CA VAL A 371 18.33 -11.77 -5.60
C VAL A 371 19.51 -11.17 -4.88
N LYS A 372 20.29 -10.38 -5.60
CA LYS A 372 21.38 -9.60 -5.03
C LYS A 372 20.94 -8.13 -4.95
N ARG A 373 21.02 -7.57 -3.76
CA ARG A 373 20.80 -6.15 -3.51
C ARG A 373 22.11 -5.39 -3.66
N LYS A 374 22.08 -4.30 -4.43
CA LYS A 374 23.16 -3.30 -4.49
C LYS A 374 22.53 -1.93 -4.35
N SER A 375 22.82 -1.26 -3.23
CA SER A 375 22.11 -0.05 -2.81
C SER A 375 20.59 -0.31 -2.76
N ASP A 376 19.79 0.46 -3.50
CA ASP A 376 18.34 0.31 -3.55
C ASP A 376 17.85 -0.44 -4.78
N THR A 377 18.73 -1.20 -5.45
CA THR A 377 18.37 -1.97 -6.65
C THR A 377 18.60 -3.46 -6.45
N LEU A 378 17.62 -4.27 -6.85
CA LEU A 378 17.70 -5.72 -6.90
C LEU A 378 18.11 -6.21 -8.29
N TYR A 379 19.03 -7.18 -8.30
CA TYR A 379 19.55 -7.84 -9.48
C TYR A 379 19.34 -9.36 -9.40
N PRO A 380 19.31 -10.07 -10.55
CA PRO A 380 19.25 -11.53 -10.55
C PRO A 380 20.44 -12.13 -9.78
N TYR A 381 20.19 -13.20 -9.03
CA TYR A 381 21.24 -13.98 -8.37
C TYR A 381 21.04 -15.47 -8.63
N ALA A 382 21.91 -16.05 -9.45
CA ALA A 382 21.81 -17.44 -9.88
C ALA A 382 22.66 -18.35 -8.99
N ASP A 383 22.16 -18.67 -7.80
CA ASP A 383 22.73 -19.71 -6.92
C ASP A 383 21.67 -20.78 -6.64
N LYS A 384 21.60 -21.76 -7.54
CA LYS A 384 20.57 -22.80 -7.51
C LYS A 384 20.71 -23.78 -6.34
N GLU A 385 21.92 -23.97 -5.84
CA GLU A 385 22.15 -24.83 -4.69
C GLU A 385 21.61 -24.19 -3.41
N THR A 386 21.94 -22.92 -3.17
CA THR A 386 21.42 -22.16 -2.04
C THR A 386 19.90 -22.01 -2.15
N GLU A 387 19.37 -21.68 -3.33
CA GLU A 387 17.93 -21.57 -3.57
C GLU A 387 17.20 -22.88 -3.21
N LYS A 388 17.75 -24.03 -3.60
CA LYS A 388 17.21 -25.36 -3.27
C LYS A 388 17.23 -25.61 -1.77
N LYS A 389 18.34 -25.32 -1.08
CA LYS A 389 18.47 -25.48 0.38
C LYS A 389 17.43 -24.65 1.13
N VAL A 390 17.22 -23.40 0.72
CA VAL A 390 16.21 -22.51 1.31
C VAL A 390 14.80 -23.07 1.11
N LYS A 391 14.44 -23.47 -0.12
CA LYS A 391 13.13 -24.06 -0.44
C LYS A 391 12.85 -25.35 0.34
N GLN A 392 13.88 -26.16 0.58
CA GLN A 392 13.79 -27.44 1.28
C GLN A 392 13.91 -27.32 2.81
N TYR A 393 14.21 -26.14 3.34
CA TYR A 393 14.46 -25.94 4.77
C TYR A 393 13.29 -26.41 5.65
N SER A 394 12.05 -26.12 5.24
CA SER A 394 10.86 -26.57 5.97
C SER A 394 10.74 -28.10 6.00
N ASN A 395 11.15 -28.79 4.93
CA ASN A 395 11.12 -30.24 4.87
C ASN A 395 12.15 -30.85 5.83
N ALA A 396 13.33 -30.24 5.95
CA ALA A 396 14.34 -30.67 6.92
C ALA A 396 13.85 -30.55 8.37
N VAL A 397 13.17 -29.44 8.72
CA VAL A 397 12.54 -29.29 10.05
C VAL A 397 11.46 -30.35 10.27
N ARG A 398 10.65 -30.62 9.25
CA ARG A 398 9.54 -31.58 9.31
C ARG A 398 9.98 -33.05 9.28
N ALA A 399 11.27 -33.32 9.03
CA ALA A 399 11.81 -34.66 9.16
C ALA A 399 11.88 -35.10 10.63
N GLY A 400 12.00 -34.15 11.57
CA GLY A 400 12.05 -34.43 13.02
C GLY A 400 10.90 -33.82 13.83
N THR A 401 9.94 -33.17 13.18
CA THR A 401 8.80 -32.51 13.83
C THR A 401 7.54 -32.62 12.99
N ASP A 402 6.35 -32.59 13.60
CA ASP A 402 5.08 -32.65 12.86
C ASP A 402 4.90 -31.48 11.88
N ARG A 403 5.48 -30.32 12.23
CA ARG A 403 5.34 -29.07 11.49
C ARG A 403 6.39 -28.03 11.91
N THR A 404 6.71 -27.15 10.97
CA THR A 404 7.41 -25.90 11.26
C THR A 404 6.44 -24.94 11.97
N ARG A 405 6.69 -24.60 13.24
CA ARG A 405 5.80 -23.75 14.04
C ARG A 405 6.41 -22.41 14.46
N PHE A 406 7.65 -22.40 14.97
CA PHE A 406 8.28 -21.20 15.53
C PHE A 406 8.63 -20.16 14.46
N GLY A 407 9.23 -20.60 13.35
CA GLY A 407 9.62 -19.71 12.25
C GLY A 407 8.45 -18.85 11.74
N PRO A 408 7.31 -19.45 11.35
CA PRO A 408 6.13 -18.69 10.94
C PRO A 408 5.60 -17.73 12.01
N ALA A 409 5.52 -18.17 13.27
CA ALA A 409 4.99 -17.33 14.36
C ALA A 409 5.88 -16.10 14.62
N HIS A 410 7.21 -16.29 14.65
CA HIS A 410 8.17 -15.19 14.78
C HIS A 410 8.18 -14.25 13.58
N GLU A 411 7.99 -14.75 12.36
CA GLU A 411 7.87 -13.90 11.18
C GLU A 411 6.61 -13.02 11.24
N VAL A 412 5.48 -13.56 11.72
CA VAL A 412 4.28 -12.75 11.97
C VAL A 412 4.57 -11.66 13.00
N LEU A 413 5.13 -12.01 14.16
CA LEU A 413 5.50 -11.03 15.18
C LEU A 413 6.44 -9.95 14.61
N ASN A 414 7.44 -10.34 13.83
CA ASN A 414 8.37 -9.43 13.19
C ASN A 414 7.64 -8.41 12.30
N VAL A 415 6.72 -8.86 11.44
CA VAL A 415 5.90 -7.96 10.61
C VAL A 415 5.03 -7.04 11.47
N VAL A 416 4.40 -7.56 12.54
CA VAL A 416 3.58 -6.72 13.44
C VAL A 416 4.44 -5.62 14.10
N ARG A 417 5.66 -5.94 14.56
CA ARG A 417 6.58 -4.96 15.14
C ARG A 417 6.92 -3.83 14.16
N HIS A 418 7.18 -4.15 12.89
CA HIS A 418 7.44 -3.11 11.88
C HIS A 418 6.25 -2.16 11.70
N PHE A 419 5.02 -2.66 11.75
CA PHE A 419 3.82 -1.81 11.72
C PHE A 419 3.61 -1.02 13.02
N HIS A 420 3.97 -1.58 14.18
CA HIS A 420 3.95 -0.86 15.46
C HIS A 420 4.95 0.30 15.46
N ASP A 421 6.21 0.03 15.11
CA ASP A 421 7.30 0.99 15.06
C ASP A 421 7.17 1.98 13.88
N GLN A 422 6.27 1.68 12.93
CA GLN A 422 6.03 2.42 11.69
C GLN A 422 7.31 2.64 10.86
N THR A 423 8.23 1.67 10.91
CA THR A 423 9.56 1.76 10.29
C THR A 423 10.10 0.40 9.86
N GLY A 424 11.18 0.43 9.08
CA GLY A 424 11.92 -0.74 8.60
C GLY A 424 11.34 -1.36 7.32
N THR A 425 11.93 -2.49 6.93
CA THR A 425 11.59 -3.19 5.67
C THR A 425 11.09 -4.59 5.95
N ILE A 426 9.87 -4.89 5.50
CA ILE A 426 9.28 -6.23 5.57
C ILE A 426 9.37 -6.97 4.23
N ARG A 427 9.22 -8.29 4.27
CA ARG A 427 9.11 -9.15 3.09
C ARG A 427 7.76 -9.80 3.06
N ALA A 428 6.83 -9.16 2.38
CA ALA A 428 5.43 -9.57 2.34
C ALA A 428 4.88 -9.60 0.92
N SER A 429 3.86 -10.42 0.74
CA SER A 429 3.09 -10.50 -0.49
C SER A 429 2.04 -9.39 -0.51
N THR A 430 2.08 -8.55 -1.53
CA THR A 430 1.09 -7.49 -1.75
C THR A 430 0.70 -7.45 -3.22
N LEU A 431 -0.43 -6.80 -3.53
CA LEU A 431 -0.82 -6.56 -4.91
C LEU A 431 0.25 -5.74 -5.65
N THR A 432 0.70 -6.24 -6.79
CA THR A 432 1.68 -5.62 -7.68
C THR A 432 0.99 -4.78 -8.73
N GLU A 433 1.77 -3.94 -9.40
CA GLU A 433 1.41 -3.22 -10.62
C GLU A 433 0.95 -4.16 -11.76
N ASP A 434 1.43 -5.41 -11.77
CA ASP A 434 1.04 -6.45 -12.73
C ASP A 434 -0.28 -7.15 -12.35
N GLY A 435 -0.91 -6.77 -11.24
CA GLY A 435 -2.19 -7.33 -10.78
C GLY A 435 -2.07 -8.69 -10.08
N VAL A 436 -0.87 -9.07 -9.63
CA VAL A 436 -0.63 -10.29 -8.83
C VAL A 436 -0.33 -9.98 -7.39
N PHE A 437 -0.63 -10.90 -6.46
CA PHE A 437 -0.01 -10.88 -5.14
C PHE A 437 1.32 -11.62 -5.23
N LEU A 438 2.40 -10.92 -4.85
CA LEU A 438 3.75 -11.45 -4.93
C LEU A 438 4.61 -10.91 -3.80
N GLY A 439 5.43 -11.77 -3.20
CA GLY A 439 6.39 -11.40 -2.18
C GLY A 439 7.47 -10.45 -2.71
N ARG A 440 7.65 -9.33 -2.01
CA ARG A 440 8.62 -8.26 -2.31
C ARG A 440 9.10 -7.58 -1.04
N LEU A 441 10.15 -6.77 -1.15
CA LEU A 441 10.59 -5.90 -0.07
C LEU A 441 9.72 -4.64 -0.02
N LEU A 442 9.19 -4.33 1.16
CA LEU A 442 8.32 -3.19 1.39
C LEU A 442 8.83 -2.38 2.57
N ASP A 443 9.02 -1.08 2.37
CA ASP A 443 9.31 -0.18 3.47
C ASP A 443 8.01 0.19 4.18
N ILE A 444 8.04 0.06 5.50
CA ILE A 444 6.98 0.54 6.38
C ILE A 444 7.29 1.99 6.71
N ASN A 445 6.44 2.88 6.22
CA ASN A 445 6.45 4.31 6.54
C ASN A 445 4.98 4.75 6.57
N GLY A 446 4.38 4.62 7.75
CA GLY A 446 2.93 4.56 7.90
C GLY A 446 2.34 3.26 7.33
N ASN A 447 1.04 3.30 7.02
CA ASN A 447 0.26 2.10 6.63
C ASN A 447 0.18 1.90 5.10
N ILE A 448 1.00 2.61 4.33
CA ILE A 448 0.94 2.62 2.87
C ILE A 448 2.12 1.83 2.29
N PRO A 449 1.87 0.77 1.49
CA PRO A 449 2.94 0.01 0.88
C PRO A 449 3.83 0.88 -0.02
N ALA A 450 5.14 0.88 0.26
CA ALA A 450 6.17 1.46 -0.59
C ALA A 450 7.17 0.37 -0.98
N SER A 451 7.52 0.28 -2.27
CA SER A 451 8.62 -0.61 -2.67
C SER A 451 9.92 -0.08 -2.05
N ALA A 452 10.61 -0.93 -1.29
CA ALA A 452 11.89 -0.57 -0.66
C ALA A 452 13.04 -0.49 -1.68
N VAL A 453 12.82 -1.07 -2.87
CA VAL A 453 13.85 -1.33 -3.86
C VAL A 453 13.30 -1.18 -5.27
N VAL A 454 14.21 -0.83 -6.18
CA VAL A 454 14.04 -0.84 -7.62
C VAL A 454 14.38 -2.23 -8.14
N ILE A 455 13.56 -2.77 -9.03
CA ILE A 455 13.86 -4.04 -9.73
C ILE A 455 14.61 -3.71 -11.01
N SER A 456 15.80 -4.28 -11.20
CA SER A 456 16.57 -4.05 -12.44
C SER A 456 15.82 -4.56 -13.67
N PRO A 457 16.05 -4.00 -14.88
CA PRO A 457 15.42 -4.49 -16.10
C PRO A 457 15.60 -6.00 -16.32
N ASP A 458 16.80 -6.53 -16.06
CA ASP A 458 17.12 -7.95 -16.21
C ASP A 458 16.35 -8.84 -15.22
N LEU A 459 16.20 -8.36 -13.99
CA LEU A 459 15.40 -9.06 -12.98
C LEU A 459 13.92 -9.03 -13.33
N LYS A 460 13.41 -7.88 -13.80
CA LYS A 460 12.02 -7.75 -14.26
C LYS A 460 11.72 -8.75 -15.38
N ASN A 461 12.62 -8.88 -16.36
CA ASN A 461 12.50 -9.88 -17.43
C ASN A 461 12.51 -11.31 -16.89
N SER A 462 13.41 -11.61 -15.94
CA SER A 462 13.49 -12.93 -15.30
C SER A 462 12.21 -13.30 -14.52
N MET A 463 11.51 -12.31 -13.98
CA MET A 463 10.26 -12.51 -13.24
C MET A 463 9.03 -12.72 -14.12
N GLN A 464 9.07 -12.39 -15.42
CA GLN A 464 7.89 -12.44 -16.31
C GLN A 464 7.21 -13.81 -16.30
N ASN A 465 7.97 -14.89 -16.38
CA ASN A 465 7.42 -16.25 -16.36
C ASN A 465 6.69 -16.57 -15.04
N ILE A 466 7.22 -16.09 -13.92
CA ILE A 466 6.63 -16.27 -12.58
C ILE A 466 5.34 -15.45 -12.47
N ILE A 467 5.37 -14.20 -12.92
CA ILE A 467 4.19 -13.32 -12.94
C ILE A 467 3.08 -13.93 -13.81
N CYS A 468 3.40 -14.39 -15.02
CA CYS A 468 2.45 -15.05 -15.91
C CYS A 468 1.86 -16.33 -15.28
N LYS A 469 2.68 -17.14 -14.60
CA LYS A 469 2.19 -18.33 -13.88
C LYS A 469 1.26 -17.94 -12.74
N GLN A 470 1.62 -16.92 -11.95
CA GLN A 470 0.83 -16.44 -10.83
C GLN A 470 -0.51 -15.86 -11.29
N LEU A 471 -0.52 -15.09 -12.38
CA LEU A 471 -1.75 -14.60 -13.02
C LEU A 471 -2.69 -15.73 -13.40
N ARG A 472 -2.18 -16.79 -14.03
CA ARG A 472 -2.99 -17.97 -14.39
C ARG A 472 -3.60 -18.65 -13.16
N LEU A 473 -2.78 -18.86 -12.11
CA LEU A 473 -3.25 -19.46 -10.86
C LEU A 473 -4.34 -18.61 -10.19
N GLN A 474 -4.12 -17.31 -10.11
CA GLN A 474 -5.09 -16.36 -9.57
C GLN A 474 -6.38 -16.30 -10.36
N ASN A 475 -6.31 -16.29 -11.69
CA ASN A 475 -7.50 -16.27 -12.55
C ASN A 475 -8.33 -17.56 -12.39
N ASN A 476 -7.66 -18.71 -12.30
CA ASN A 476 -8.33 -19.98 -12.01
C ASN A 476 -8.98 -19.98 -10.61
N LEU A 477 -8.35 -19.30 -9.63
CA LEU A 477 -8.92 -19.09 -8.31
C LEU A 477 -10.16 -18.21 -8.32
N ILE A 478 -10.19 -17.14 -9.12
CA ILE A 478 -11.38 -16.29 -9.24
C ILE A 478 -12.58 -17.13 -9.60
N ASN A 479 -12.44 -18.01 -10.60
CA ASN A 479 -13.53 -18.90 -11.00
C ASN A 479 -14.05 -19.71 -9.81
N ASN A 480 -13.19 -20.24 -8.93
CA ASN A 480 -13.62 -21.00 -7.74
C ASN A 480 -14.15 -20.15 -6.57
N VAL A 481 -13.76 -18.87 -6.51
CA VAL A 481 -14.17 -17.92 -5.46
C VAL A 481 -15.45 -17.18 -5.85
N THR A 482 -15.73 -16.98 -7.14
CA THR A 482 -16.91 -16.26 -7.64
C THR A 482 -17.98 -17.16 -8.26
N SER A 483 -17.66 -18.39 -8.68
CA SER A 483 -18.68 -19.34 -9.16
C SER A 483 -19.37 -20.05 -7.99
N LYS A 484 -20.42 -19.41 -7.49
CA LYS A 484 -21.60 -19.99 -6.79
C LYS A 484 -22.58 -18.85 -6.46
N GLU A 485 -22.73 -17.91 -7.39
CA GLU A 485 -23.94 -17.08 -7.48
C GLU A 485 -25.01 -17.87 -8.23
#